data_AF-A0A1G0KAJ0-F1
#
_entry.id   AF-A0A1G0KAJ0-F1
#
_cell.length_a   1.000
_cell.length_b   1.000
_cell.length_c   1.000
_cell.angle_alpha   90.00
_cell.angle_beta   90.00
_cell.angle_gamma   90.00
#
_symmetry.space_group_name_H-M   'P 1'
#
loop_
_entity.id
_entity.type
_entity.pdbx_description
1 polymer ?
#
loop_
_entity_poly.entity_id
_entity_poly.type
_entity_poly.pdbx_seq_one_letter_code
_entity_poly.pdbx_strand_id
1 'polypeptide(L)'
;MDEETRRRCLEPFFTTKGERGTGLGLAMVFGMAQRHSAELEIDSLAGAGTTMRLVFAVPIAALVEPGRSGLALKPPGRLRLLLVDDDPVLLKSLRDALEADGHVITSANGGEAGIAAFHAANKRGEKFAAVLTDLGMPYVDGRKVAAAVKEASPATPVILLTGWGQRLVADGDIPLHVDRVLAKPPKLREVREALAQLCQNQPPGQWA
;
A
#
# COMPACT_ATOMS: atom_id res chain seq x y z
N MET A 1 15.85 32.17 1.87
CA MET A 1 17.21 32.00 2.41
C MET A 1 18.10 32.97 1.66
N ASP A 2 19.14 33.51 2.30
CA ASP A 2 20.16 34.27 1.58
C ASP A 2 21.10 33.34 0.80
N GLU A 3 21.96 33.91 -0.04
CA GLU A 3 22.86 33.15 -0.91
C GLU A 3 23.86 32.29 -0.13
N GLU A 4 24.36 32.80 1.00
CA GLU A 4 25.29 32.07 1.86
C GLU A 4 24.63 30.83 2.47
N THR A 5 23.44 31.00 3.05
CA THR A 5 22.65 29.90 3.60
C THR A 5 22.30 28.89 2.52
N ARG A 6 21.92 29.34 1.31
CA ARG A 6 21.57 28.44 0.20
C ARG A 6 22.72 27.52 -0.18
N ARG A 7 23.96 28.04 -0.22
CA ARG A 7 25.15 27.23 -0.56
C ARG A 7 25.53 26.23 0.52
N ARG A 8 25.35 26.61 1.78
CA ARG A 8 25.82 25.82 2.94
C ARG A 8 24.75 24.94 3.56
N CYS A 9 23.47 25.11 3.20
CA CYS A 9 22.35 24.42 3.85
C CYS A 9 22.40 22.88 3.76
N LEU A 10 23.17 22.33 2.82
CA LEU A 10 23.37 20.89 2.63
C LEU A 10 24.57 20.34 3.42
N GLU A 11 25.41 21.21 3.98
CA GLU A 11 26.55 20.81 4.81
C GLU A 11 26.05 20.19 6.12
N PRO A 12 26.57 19.01 6.52
CA PRO A 12 26.29 18.46 7.83
C PRO A 12 26.60 19.46 8.94
N PHE A 13 25.71 19.56 9.92
CA PHE A 13 25.81 20.44 11.10
C PHE A 13 25.67 21.94 10.83
N PHE A 14 25.49 22.38 9.57
CA PHE A 14 25.19 23.77 9.29
C PHE A 14 23.76 24.14 9.71
N THR A 15 23.60 25.23 10.46
CA THR A 15 22.31 25.64 11.02
C THR A 15 22.23 27.15 11.19
N THR A 16 21.10 27.75 10.80
CA THR A 16 20.77 29.15 11.10
C THR A 16 19.99 29.30 12.40
N LYS A 17 19.69 28.18 13.09
CA LYS A 17 18.88 28.14 14.33
C LYS A 17 19.73 28.06 15.61
N GLY A 18 21.06 28.11 15.51
CA GLY A 18 21.98 27.97 16.65
C GLY A 18 21.79 26.63 17.39
N GLU A 19 21.90 26.64 18.72
CA GLU A 19 21.77 25.44 19.59
C GLU A 19 20.42 24.70 19.45
N ARG A 20 19.39 25.36 18.89
CA ARG A 20 18.06 24.76 18.67
C ARG A 20 17.95 23.95 17.38
N GLY A 21 18.96 23.96 16.52
CA GLY A 21 18.96 23.20 15.28
C GLY A 21 20.21 22.36 15.15
N THR A 22 20.07 21.05 15.01
CA THR A 22 21.20 20.12 14.85
C THR A 22 21.93 20.26 13.51
N GLY A 23 21.34 20.96 12.54
CA GLY A 23 21.91 21.13 11.20
C GLY A 23 21.97 19.84 10.36
N LEU A 24 21.29 18.77 10.79
CA LEU A 24 21.36 17.47 10.13
C LEU A 24 20.21 17.21 9.14
N GLY A 25 19.08 17.89 9.29
CA GLY A 25 17.86 17.59 8.55
C GLY A 25 18.06 17.60 7.02
N LEU A 26 18.56 18.71 6.48
CA LEU A 26 18.71 18.86 5.04
C LEU A 26 19.89 18.04 4.48
N ALA A 27 20.95 17.86 5.26
CA ALA A 27 22.05 16.96 4.93
C ALA A 27 21.57 15.50 4.79
N MET A 28 20.66 15.04 5.65
CA MET A 28 20.04 13.71 5.53
C MET A 28 19.16 13.59 4.28
N VAL A 29 18.36 14.61 3.97
CA VAL A 29 17.56 14.66 2.74
C VAL A 29 18.45 14.56 1.50
N PHE A 30 19.53 15.34 1.46
CA PHE A 30 20.51 15.29 0.38
C PHE A 30 21.15 13.92 0.23
N GLY A 31 21.60 13.31 1.33
CA GLY A 31 22.17 11.95 1.31
C GLY A 31 21.15 10.88 0.91
N MET A 32 19.87 11.05 1.22
CA MET A 32 18.80 10.17 0.74
C MET A 32 18.57 10.36 -0.76
N ALA A 33 18.49 11.59 -1.23
CA ALA A 33 18.33 11.91 -2.66
C ALA A 33 19.47 11.30 -3.49
N GLN A 34 20.74 11.49 -3.09
CA GLN A 34 21.88 10.86 -3.78
C GLN A 34 21.80 9.34 -3.84
N ARG A 35 21.44 8.67 -2.72
CA ARG A 35 21.28 7.20 -2.69
C ARG A 35 20.19 6.71 -3.63
N HIS A 36 19.19 7.53 -3.90
CA HIS A 36 18.11 7.26 -4.84
C HIS A 36 18.37 7.81 -6.24
N SER A 37 19.59 8.26 -6.56
CA SER A 37 19.93 8.89 -7.85
C SER A 37 18.98 10.04 -8.21
N ALA A 38 18.52 10.77 -7.20
CA ALA A 38 17.66 11.92 -7.34
C ALA A 38 18.46 13.22 -7.27
N GLU A 39 18.08 14.20 -8.07
CA GLU A 39 18.63 15.56 -8.04
C GLU A 39 17.84 16.42 -7.04
N LEU A 40 18.53 17.30 -6.33
CA LEU A 40 17.93 18.27 -5.40
C LEU A 40 18.18 19.68 -5.92
N GLU A 41 17.10 20.41 -6.19
CA GLU A 41 17.15 21.82 -6.60
C GLU A 41 16.58 22.71 -5.48
N ILE A 42 17.22 23.85 -5.25
CA ILE A 42 16.83 24.82 -4.21
C ILE A 42 16.72 26.21 -4.83
N ASP A 43 15.48 26.67 -5.00
CA ASP A 43 15.17 28.05 -5.36
C ASP A 43 14.79 28.82 -4.11
N SER A 44 15.58 29.84 -3.78
CA SER A 44 15.37 30.61 -2.57
C SER A 44 15.86 32.03 -2.75
N LEU A 45 15.05 33.00 -2.31
CA LEU A 45 15.44 34.39 -2.21
C LEU A 45 14.95 34.93 -0.85
N ALA A 46 15.78 35.75 -0.20
CA ALA A 46 15.41 36.36 1.07
C ALA A 46 14.10 37.16 0.94
N GLY A 47 13.15 36.91 1.85
CA GLY A 47 11.84 37.56 1.84
C GLY A 47 10.81 37.03 0.81
N ALA A 48 11.20 36.18 -0.15
CA ALA A 48 10.30 35.68 -1.20
C ALA A 48 9.87 34.20 -1.03
N GLY A 49 10.31 33.54 0.05
CA GLY A 49 10.03 32.13 0.30
C GLY A 49 11.15 31.20 -0.18
N THR A 50 10.90 29.90 -0.19
CA THR A 50 11.86 28.86 -0.60
C THR A 50 11.13 27.67 -1.20
N THR A 51 11.59 27.21 -2.35
CA THR A 51 11.11 26.02 -3.05
C THR A 51 12.26 25.01 -3.15
N MET A 52 11.98 23.78 -2.72
CA MET A 52 12.90 22.65 -2.87
C MET A 52 12.25 21.62 -3.79
N ARG A 53 12.97 21.17 -4.82
CA ARG A 53 12.50 20.14 -5.75
C ARG A 53 13.42 18.93 -5.68
N LEU A 54 12.81 17.74 -5.57
CA LEU A 54 13.49 16.45 -5.65
C LEU A 54 13.09 15.81 -6.97
N VAL A 55 14.05 15.62 -7.87
CA VAL A 55 13.84 15.09 -9.21
C VAL A 55 14.35 13.67 -9.27
N PHE A 56 13.47 12.71 -9.49
CA PHE A 56 13.83 11.29 -9.57
C PHE A 56 13.85 10.85 -11.03
N ALA A 57 14.92 10.16 -11.43
CA ALA A 57 14.94 9.46 -12.72
C ALA A 57 13.93 8.33 -12.68
N VAL A 58 12.90 8.41 -13.54
CA VAL A 58 11.97 7.30 -13.78
C VAL A 58 12.55 6.48 -14.92
N PRO A 59 12.88 5.19 -14.73
CA PRO A 59 13.35 4.35 -15.83
C PRO A 59 12.32 4.34 -16.97
N ILE A 60 12.76 4.52 -18.22
CA ILE A 60 11.88 4.42 -19.39
C ILE A 60 11.26 3.01 -19.50
N ALA A 61 11.86 1.99 -18.89
CA ALA A 61 11.25 0.67 -18.71
C ALA A 61 9.96 0.70 -17.85
N ALA A 62 9.73 1.73 -17.03
CA ALA A 62 8.46 1.98 -16.35
C ALA A 62 7.44 2.73 -17.22
N LEU A 63 7.87 3.30 -18.36
CA LEU A 63 7.02 3.89 -19.39
C LEU A 63 6.70 2.91 -20.54
N VAL A 64 7.33 1.73 -20.53
CA VAL A 64 7.07 0.64 -21.48
C VAL A 64 6.60 -0.58 -20.70
N GLU A 65 5.29 -0.72 -20.52
CA GLU A 65 4.70 -2.05 -20.49
C GLU A 65 3.62 -2.19 -21.56
N PRO A 66 4.01 -2.64 -22.75
CA PRO A 66 3.21 -3.54 -23.54
C PRO A 66 3.85 -4.94 -23.45
N GLY A 67 3.22 -5.87 -22.73
CA GLY A 67 3.48 -7.29 -22.96
C GLY A 67 3.61 -8.20 -21.74
N ARG A 68 2.50 -8.40 -21.01
CA ARG A 68 1.94 -9.75 -20.93
C ARG A 68 0.44 -9.65 -21.22
N SER A 69 0.09 -10.00 -22.45
CA SER A 69 -1.27 -10.31 -22.88
C SER A 69 -1.77 -11.54 -22.11
N GLY A 70 -2.19 -11.35 -20.87
CA GLY A 70 -3.40 -12.01 -20.39
C GLY A 70 -4.56 -11.15 -20.85
N LEU A 71 -5.63 -11.76 -21.37
CA LEU A 71 -6.91 -11.10 -21.68
C LEU A 71 -7.11 -9.90 -20.76
N ALA A 72 -7.28 -8.68 -21.30
CA ALA A 72 -7.51 -7.49 -20.50
C ALA A 72 -8.65 -7.82 -19.53
N LEU A 73 -8.29 -8.10 -18.27
CA LEU A 73 -9.24 -8.57 -17.30
C LEU A 73 -10.14 -7.38 -17.06
N LYS A 74 -11.39 -7.50 -17.53
CA LYS A 74 -12.37 -6.44 -17.32
C LYS A 74 -12.37 -6.17 -15.82
N PRO A 75 -12.12 -4.92 -15.38
CA PRO A 75 -12.12 -4.62 -13.97
C PRO A 75 -13.46 -5.11 -13.42
N PRO A 76 -13.44 -5.81 -12.26
CA PRO A 76 -14.68 -6.27 -11.66
C PRO A 76 -15.58 -5.04 -11.43
N GLY A 77 -16.89 -5.26 -11.43
CA GLY A 77 -17.83 -4.22 -11.02
C GLY A 77 -17.55 -3.75 -9.59
N ARG A 78 -18.42 -2.91 -9.04
CA ARG A 78 -18.35 -2.50 -7.63
C ARG A 78 -18.23 -3.73 -6.72
N LEU A 79 -17.11 -3.84 -6.00
CA LEU A 79 -16.83 -4.92 -5.04
C LEU A 79 -16.99 -4.41 -3.63
N ARG A 80 -17.35 -5.30 -2.70
CA ARG A 80 -17.29 -5.03 -1.27
C ARG A 80 -16.09 -5.75 -0.66
N LEU A 81 -15.12 -5.02 -0.12
CA LEU A 81 -13.83 -5.55 0.32
C LEU A 81 -13.63 -5.33 1.82
N LEU A 82 -12.95 -6.28 2.47
CA LEU A 82 -12.47 -6.13 3.84
C LEU A 82 -10.95 -5.96 3.81
N LEU A 83 -10.46 -4.87 4.39
CA LEU A 83 -9.02 -4.61 4.61
C LEU A 83 -8.69 -4.83 6.08
N VAL A 84 -7.70 -5.65 6.38
CA VAL A 84 -7.25 -5.98 7.73
C VAL A 84 -5.76 -5.71 7.84
N ASP A 85 -5.39 -4.75 8.67
CA ASP A 85 -3.99 -4.35 8.91
C ASP A 85 -3.94 -3.63 10.25
N ASP A 86 -2.84 -3.72 10.99
CA ASP A 86 -2.64 -2.97 12.24
C ASP A 86 -1.99 -1.59 12.00
N ASP A 87 -1.55 -1.31 10.76
CA ASP A 87 -1.09 0.01 10.34
C ASP A 87 -2.27 0.88 9.83
N PRO A 88 -2.70 1.91 10.59
CA PRO A 88 -3.80 2.77 10.19
C PRO A 88 -3.48 3.65 8.96
N VAL A 89 -2.20 3.94 8.70
CA VAL A 89 -1.78 4.74 7.55
C VAL A 89 -1.93 3.91 6.27
N LEU A 90 -1.51 2.64 6.31
CA LEU A 90 -1.67 1.72 5.19
C LEU A 90 -3.15 1.42 4.91
N LEU A 91 -3.95 1.17 5.96
CA LEU A 91 -5.40 1.00 5.82
C LEU A 91 -6.05 2.18 5.11
N LYS A 92 -5.74 3.41 5.54
CA LYS A 92 -6.31 4.61 4.96
C LYS A 92 -5.90 4.75 3.48
N SER A 93 -4.61 4.58 3.19
CA SER A 93 -4.08 4.69 1.82
C SER A 93 -4.74 3.70 0.85
N LEU A 94 -4.83 2.42 1.23
CA LEU A 94 -5.47 1.39 0.42
C LEU A 94 -6.98 1.61 0.28
N ARG A 95 -7.63 2.03 1.36
CA ARG A 95 -9.06 2.37 1.35
C ARG A 95 -9.33 3.50 0.36
N ASP A 96 -8.64 4.62 0.47
CA ASP A 96 -8.85 5.79 -0.39
C ASP A 96 -8.65 5.42 -1.87
N ALA A 97 -7.62 4.61 -2.18
CA ALA A 97 -7.35 4.15 -3.53
C ALA A 97 -8.44 3.23 -4.10
N LEU A 98 -8.93 2.27 -3.30
CA LEU A 98 -9.92 1.29 -3.76
C LEU A 98 -11.36 1.86 -3.75
N GLU A 99 -11.67 2.82 -2.87
CA GLU A 99 -12.91 3.58 -2.93
C GLU A 99 -12.95 4.48 -4.19
N ALA A 100 -11.81 5.06 -4.59
CA ALA A 100 -11.70 5.81 -5.85
C ALA A 100 -11.93 4.92 -7.09
N ASP A 101 -11.64 3.61 -6.99
CA ASP A 101 -11.98 2.61 -8.01
C ASP A 101 -13.47 2.20 -7.98
N GLY A 102 -14.27 2.77 -7.05
CA GLY A 102 -15.71 2.54 -6.93
C GLY A 102 -16.11 1.38 -6.03
N HIS A 103 -15.16 0.77 -5.29
CA HIS A 103 -15.42 -0.32 -4.35
C HIS A 103 -15.96 0.20 -3.01
N VAL A 104 -16.61 -0.69 -2.25
CA VAL A 104 -17.07 -0.44 -0.87
C VAL A 104 -16.09 -1.10 0.08
N ILE A 105 -15.45 -0.31 0.93
CA ILE A 105 -14.37 -0.79 1.79
C ILE A 105 -14.81 -0.81 3.25
N THR A 106 -14.63 -1.95 3.91
CA THR A 106 -14.61 -2.05 5.37
C THR A 106 -13.16 -2.21 5.81
N SER A 107 -12.67 -1.33 6.68
CA SER A 107 -11.32 -1.44 7.27
C SER A 107 -11.41 -1.97 8.70
N ALA A 108 -10.48 -2.83 9.08
CA ALA A 108 -10.36 -3.38 10.43
C ALA A 108 -8.91 -3.26 10.91
N ASN A 109 -8.73 -2.68 12.11
CA ASN A 109 -7.43 -2.51 12.74
C ASN A 109 -7.05 -3.80 13.47
N GLY A 110 -6.24 -4.64 12.82
CA GLY A 110 -5.78 -5.92 13.36
C GLY A 110 -6.72 -7.12 13.13
N GLY A 111 -6.18 -8.32 13.34
CA GLY A 111 -6.83 -9.59 12.98
C GLY A 111 -8.14 -9.88 13.72
N GLU A 112 -8.22 -9.58 15.02
CA GLU A 112 -9.45 -9.78 15.81
C GLU A 112 -10.62 -8.95 15.27
N ALA A 113 -10.36 -7.67 15.00
CA ALA A 113 -11.36 -6.77 14.41
C ALA A 113 -11.75 -7.24 13.01
N GLY A 114 -10.80 -7.75 12.23
CA GLY A 114 -11.06 -8.30 10.89
C GLY A 114 -12.02 -9.50 10.92
N ILE A 115 -11.74 -10.48 11.79
CA ILE A 115 -12.59 -11.67 11.97
C ILE A 115 -13.99 -11.26 12.46
N ALA A 116 -14.08 -10.35 13.43
CA ALA A 116 -15.35 -9.86 13.95
C ALA A 116 -16.18 -9.15 12.86
N ALA A 117 -15.55 -8.27 12.07
CA ALA A 117 -16.19 -7.58 10.96
C ALA A 117 -16.69 -8.55 9.88
N PHE A 118 -15.88 -9.58 9.56
CA PHE A 118 -16.25 -10.62 8.61
C PHE A 118 -17.50 -11.40 9.05
N HIS A 119 -17.51 -11.92 10.28
CA HIS A 119 -18.65 -12.67 10.80
C HIS A 119 -19.90 -11.81 10.93
N ALA A 120 -19.76 -10.56 11.37
CA ALA A 120 -20.89 -9.64 11.48
C ALA A 120 -21.52 -9.37 10.10
N ALA A 121 -20.70 -9.16 9.07
CA ALA A 121 -21.17 -8.95 7.71
C ALA A 121 -21.86 -10.20 7.14
N ASN A 122 -21.28 -11.39 7.35
CA ASN A 122 -21.86 -12.66 6.92
C ASN A 122 -23.23 -12.92 7.57
N LYS A 123 -23.39 -12.62 8.87
CA LYS A 123 -24.68 -12.71 9.58
C LYS A 123 -25.74 -11.78 9.02
N ARG A 124 -25.35 -10.61 8.50
CA ARG A 124 -26.27 -9.65 7.85
C ARG A 124 -26.54 -9.97 6.37
N GLY A 125 -25.93 -11.02 5.81
CA GLY A 125 -26.01 -11.33 4.38
C GLY A 125 -25.18 -10.39 3.49
N GLU A 126 -24.43 -9.47 4.08
CA GLU A 126 -23.56 -8.54 3.37
C GLU A 126 -22.20 -9.19 3.13
N LYS A 127 -22.08 -10.04 2.11
CA LYS A 127 -20.84 -10.79 1.87
C LYS A 127 -19.73 -9.88 1.32
N PHE A 128 -18.49 -10.19 1.69
CA PHE A 128 -17.31 -9.58 1.08
C PHE A 128 -16.93 -10.36 -0.18
N ALA A 129 -16.57 -9.63 -1.24
CA ALA A 129 -16.08 -10.19 -2.49
C ALA A 129 -14.64 -10.71 -2.34
N ALA A 130 -13.84 -10.08 -1.48
CA ALA A 130 -12.50 -10.54 -1.08
C ALA A 130 -12.07 -9.91 0.26
N VAL A 131 -11.12 -10.55 0.91
CA VAL A 131 -10.44 -10.05 2.13
C VAL A 131 -8.97 -9.84 1.81
N LEU A 132 -8.44 -8.65 2.10
CA LEU A 132 -7.00 -8.36 2.08
C LEU A 132 -6.55 -8.26 3.54
N THR A 133 -5.58 -9.07 3.94
CA THR A 133 -5.08 -9.09 5.32
C THR A 133 -3.56 -9.01 5.36
N ASP A 134 -3.02 -8.22 6.28
CA ASP A 134 -1.61 -8.34 6.64
C ASP A 134 -1.33 -9.70 7.26
N LEU A 135 -0.10 -10.18 7.09
CA LEU A 135 0.41 -11.35 7.79
C LEU A 135 0.84 -11.02 9.22
N GLY A 136 1.59 -9.94 9.41
CA GLY A 136 2.35 -9.64 10.62
C GLY A 136 1.62 -8.76 11.62
N MET A 137 0.46 -9.20 12.11
CA MET A 137 -0.33 -8.45 13.10
C MET A 137 -0.17 -9.03 14.53
N PRO A 138 -0.21 -8.18 15.58
CA PRO A 138 -0.25 -8.62 16.98
C PRO A 138 -1.49 -9.48 17.30
N TYR A 139 -1.32 -10.43 18.24
CA TYR A 139 -2.36 -11.33 18.79
C TYR A 139 -2.96 -12.33 17.78
N VAL A 140 -3.55 -11.83 16.70
CA VAL A 140 -4.15 -12.59 15.61
C VAL A 140 -3.49 -12.19 14.29
N ASP A 141 -2.73 -13.12 13.72
CA ASP A 141 -2.02 -12.95 12.46
C ASP A 141 -2.92 -13.18 11.23
N GLY A 142 -2.41 -12.86 10.04
CA GLY A 142 -3.16 -13.02 8.80
C GLY A 142 -3.53 -14.46 8.45
N ARG A 143 -2.78 -15.45 8.96
CA ARG A 143 -3.08 -16.88 8.73
C ARG A 143 -4.34 -17.29 9.47
N LYS A 144 -4.49 -16.84 10.72
CA LYS A 144 -5.71 -17.05 11.51
C LYS A 144 -6.92 -16.34 10.91
N VAL A 145 -6.74 -15.10 10.41
CA VAL A 145 -7.80 -14.40 9.67
C VAL A 145 -8.22 -15.20 8.43
N ALA A 146 -7.27 -15.67 7.63
CA ALA A 146 -7.54 -16.48 6.44
C ALA A 146 -8.31 -17.77 6.78
N ALA A 147 -7.89 -18.49 7.82
CA ALA A 147 -8.57 -19.70 8.30
C ALA A 147 -10.02 -19.42 8.71
N ALA A 148 -10.25 -18.38 9.53
CA ALA A 148 -11.59 -18.01 9.99
C ALA A 148 -12.50 -17.59 8.82
N VAL A 149 -11.96 -16.88 7.83
CA VAL A 149 -12.69 -16.51 6.60
C VAL A 149 -13.08 -17.77 5.82
N LYS A 150 -12.15 -18.70 5.59
CA LYS A 150 -12.43 -19.94 4.84
C LYS A 150 -13.36 -20.89 5.57
N GLU A 151 -13.32 -20.94 6.91
CA GLU A 151 -14.26 -21.72 7.71
C GLU A 151 -15.71 -21.21 7.54
N ALA A 152 -15.90 -19.88 7.61
CA ALA A 152 -17.22 -19.28 7.48
C ALA A 152 -17.71 -19.10 6.03
N SER A 153 -16.78 -18.97 5.08
CA SER A 153 -17.07 -18.81 3.64
C SER A 153 -15.91 -19.32 2.79
N PRO A 154 -15.88 -20.62 2.45
CA PRO A 154 -14.78 -21.22 1.69
C PRO A 154 -14.50 -20.55 0.34
N ALA A 155 -15.55 -19.99 -0.29
CA ALA A 155 -15.48 -19.33 -1.59
C ALA A 155 -14.98 -17.89 -1.53
N THR A 156 -14.88 -17.27 -0.35
CA THR A 156 -14.37 -15.89 -0.25
C THR A 156 -12.86 -15.88 -0.46
N PRO A 157 -12.33 -15.17 -1.47
CA PRO A 157 -10.91 -15.04 -1.70
C PRO A 157 -10.21 -14.25 -0.59
N VAL A 158 -9.02 -14.72 -0.19
CA VAL A 158 -8.13 -14.09 0.79
C VAL A 158 -6.81 -13.75 0.12
N ILE A 159 -6.44 -12.48 0.15
CA ILE A 159 -5.17 -11.94 -0.34
C ILE A 159 -4.32 -11.57 0.87
N LEU A 160 -3.18 -12.22 1.03
CA LEU A 160 -2.25 -11.96 2.11
C LEU A 160 -1.21 -10.91 1.69
N LEU A 161 -1.04 -9.86 2.49
CA LEU A 161 -0.02 -8.84 2.34
C LEU A 161 1.15 -9.15 3.29
N THR A 162 2.39 -9.15 2.79
CA THR A 162 3.55 -9.46 3.65
C THR A 162 4.83 -8.77 3.20
N GLY A 163 5.63 -8.28 4.16
CA GLY A 163 6.97 -7.72 3.92
C GLY A 163 7.98 -8.75 3.39
N TRP A 164 7.67 -10.05 3.51
CA TRP A 164 8.47 -11.15 2.96
C TRP A 164 7.96 -11.64 1.60
N GLY A 165 7.03 -10.91 0.97
CA GLY A 165 6.27 -11.36 -0.19
C GLY A 165 7.12 -11.85 -1.35
N GLN A 166 8.27 -11.21 -1.63
CA GLN A 166 9.16 -11.67 -2.69
C GLN A 166 9.77 -13.06 -2.43
N ARG A 167 10.00 -13.42 -1.16
CA ARG A 167 10.59 -14.71 -0.79
C ARG A 167 9.55 -15.83 -0.79
N LEU A 168 8.38 -15.59 -0.20
CA LEU A 168 7.25 -16.54 -0.22
C LEU A 168 6.72 -16.79 -1.65
N VAL A 169 6.68 -15.76 -2.49
CA VAL A 169 6.28 -15.89 -3.90
C VAL A 169 7.35 -16.61 -4.73
N ALA A 170 8.64 -16.38 -4.45
CA ALA A 170 9.74 -17.07 -5.14
C ALA A 170 9.82 -18.56 -4.81
N ASP A 171 9.49 -18.94 -3.57
CA ASP A 171 9.46 -20.34 -3.12
C ASP A 171 8.16 -21.06 -3.53
N GLY A 172 7.19 -20.33 -4.10
CA GLY A 172 5.91 -20.89 -4.58
C GLY A 172 4.96 -21.35 -3.47
N ASP A 173 5.26 -21.02 -2.21
CA ASP A 173 4.56 -21.54 -1.04
C ASP A 173 3.43 -20.59 -0.62
N ILE A 174 2.23 -20.81 -1.18
CA ILE A 174 1.03 -20.09 -0.78
C ILE A 174 0.52 -20.71 0.53
N PRO A 175 0.43 -19.94 1.63
CA PRO A 175 -0.10 -20.45 2.88
C PRO A 175 -1.48 -21.08 2.73
N LEU A 176 -1.75 -22.12 3.52
CA LEU A 176 -3.08 -22.72 3.61
C LEU A 176 -4.14 -21.63 3.87
N HIS A 177 -5.29 -21.72 3.19
CA HIS A 177 -6.41 -20.77 3.25
C HIS A 177 -6.20 -19.40 2.58
N VAL A 178 -5.04 -19.17 1.94
CA VAL A 178 -4.75 -17.95 1.17
C VAL A 178 -4.83 -18.25 -0.32
N ASP A 179 -5.45 -17.35 -1.10
CA ASP A 179 -5.60 -17.50 -2.55
C ASP A 179 -4.53 -16.72 -3.34
N ARG A 180 -3.99 -15.65 -2.75
CA ARG A 180 -2.91 -14.85 -3.35
C ARG A 180 -2.05 -14.20 -2.26
N VAL A 181 -0.74 -14.10 -2.52
CA VAL A 181 0.21 -13.35 -1.68
C VAL A 181 0.73 -12.14 -2.47
N LEU A 182 0.75 -10.96 -1.85
CA LEU A 182 1.32 -9.72 -2.39
C LEU A 182 2.38 -9.16 -1.43
N ALA A 183 3.41 -8.52 -1.98
CA ALA A 183 4.46 -7.90 -1.18
C ALA A 183 3.99 -6.59 -0.56
N LYS A 184 4.42 -6.28 0.67
CA LYS A 184 4.27 -4.94 1.26
C LYS A 184 5.46 -4.04 0.87
N PRO A 185 5.22 -2.74 0.57
CA PRO A 185 3.91 -2.14 0.37
C PRO A 185 3.30 -2.63 -0.96
N PRO A 186 2.00 -2.98 -0.99
CA PRO A 186 1.39 -3.52 -2.20
C PRO A 186 1.30 -2.44 -3.27
N LYS A 187 1.71 -2.79 -4.50
CA LYS A 187 1.44 -1.93 -5.65
C LYS A 187 -0.03 -2.02 -5.99
N LEU A 188 -0.68 -0.88 -6.18
CA LEU A 188 -2.11 -0.82 -6.49
C LEU A 188 -2.47 -1.61 -7.75
N ARG A 189 -1.57 -1.65 -8.74
CA ARG A 189 -1.74 -2.49 -9.95
C ARG A 189 -1.87 -3.98 -9.61
N GLU A 190 -0.98 -4.50 -8.77
CA GLU A 190 -0.96 -5.91 -8.37
C GLU A 190 -2.22 -6.28 -7.56
N VAL A 191 -2.70 -5.36 -6.71
CA VAL A 191 -3.97 -5.51 -5.99
C VAL A 191 -5.14 -5.61 -6.96
N ARG A 192 -5.24 -4.69 -7.92
CA ARG A 192 -6.30 -4.67 -8.94
C ARG A 192 -6.29 -5.93 -9.80
N GLU A 193 -5.11 -6.38 -10.23
CA GLU A 193 -4.96 -7.62 -10.98
C GLU A 193 -5.41 -8.84 -10.16
N ALA A 194 -5.02 -8.92 -8.88
CA ALA A 194 -5.45 -9.99 -7.99
C ALA A 194 -6.97 -10.00 -7.79
N LEU A 195 -7.57 -8.83 -7.54
CA LEU A 195 -9.02 -8.69 -7.40
C LEU A 195 -9.75 -9.08 -8.69
N ALA A 196 -9.27 -8.61 -9.84
CA ALA A 196 -9.86 -8.97 -11.12
C ALA A 196 -9.83 -10.48 -11.35
N GLN A 197 -8.70 -11.15 -11.10
CA GLN A 197 -8.56 -12.59 -11.28
C GLN A 197 -9.44 -13.40 -10.33
N LEU A 198 -9.48 -13.02 -9.06
CA LEU A 198 -10.17 -13.78 -8.02
C LEU A 198 -11.69 -13.52 -7.99
N CYS A 199 -12.14 -12.36 -8.45
CA CYS A 199 -13.55 -11.95 -8.37
C CYS A 199 -14.31 -12.05 -9.71
N GLN A 200 -13.64 -12.49 -10.79
CA GLN A 200 -14.17 -12.50 -12.17
C GLN A 200 -15.46 -13.33 -12.37
N ASN A 201 -15.69 -14.34 -11.54
CA ASN A 201 -16.84 -15.25 -11.64
C ASN A 201 -17.90 -15.04 -10.54
N GLN A 202 -17.81 -13.95 -9.76
CA GLN A 202 -18.89 -13.61 -8.84
C GLN A 202 -20.00 -12.90 -9.62
N PRO A 203 -21.25 -13.40 -9.58
CA PRO A 203 -22.34 -12.81 -10.34
C PRO A 203 -22.53 -11.34 -9.96
N PRO A 204 -22.73 -10.43 -10.94
CA PRO A 204 -23.12 -9.05 -10.64
C PRO A 204 -24.53 -9.03 -10.02
N GLY A 205 -24.60 -8.97 -8.69
CA GLY A 205 -25.82 -8.76 -7.91
C GLY A 205 -25.61 -9.25 -6.48
N GLN A 206 -25.83 -8.51 -5.40
CA GLN A 206 -26.64 -7.32 -5.16
C GLN A 206 -25.81 -6.41 -4.24
N TRP A 207 -25.32 -5.27 -4.72
CA TRP A 207 -24.64 -4.28 -3.86
C TRP A 207 -25.39 -2.95 -3.96
N ALA A 208 -26.67 -3.00 -3.54
CA ALA A 208 -27.49 -1.82 -3.29
C ALA A 208 -27.20 -1.32 -1.88
#